data_AF-A0A939DTY0-F1
#
_entry.id   AF-A0A939DTY0-F1
#
_cell.length_a   1.000
_cell.length_b   1.000
_cell.length_c   1.000
_cell.angle_alpha   90.00
_cell.angle_beta   90.00
_cell.angle_gamma   90.00
#
_symmetry.space_group_name_H-M   'P 1'
#
loop_
_entity.id
_entity.type
_entity.pdbx_description
1 polymer ?
#
loop_
_entity_poly.entity_id
_entity_poly.type
_entity_poly.pdbx_seq_one_letter_code
_entity_poly.pdbx_strand_id
1 'polypeptide(L)' 'MNLEHLQSTLAQHNPRLPPVEDWNPDYCGELELEIRHDGSWHHQNSPISRKSLIMLFAKVLKRENDRYYLVTPVEKLG' A
#
# COMPACT_ATOMS: atom_id res chain seq x y z
N MET A 1 -3.09 11.42 -5.67
CA MET A 1 -3.98 10.56 -4.84
C MET A 1 -3.57 10.68 -3.38
N ASN A 2 -4.45 10.41 -2.41
CA ASN A 2 -4.17 10.59 -0.97
C ASN A 2 -4.46 9.28 -0.20
N LEU A 3 -3.73 9.07 0.90
CA LEU A 3 -3.77 7.93 1.81
C LEU A 3 -5.19 7.50 2.23
N GLU A 4 -6.09 8.47 2.41
CA GLU A 4 -7.48 8.23 2.81
C GLU A 4 -8.29 7.44 1.76
N HIS A 5 -8.00 7.67 0.47
CA HIS A 5 -8.66 6.95 -0.61
C HIS A 5 -8.28 5.47 -0.57
N LEU A 6 -6.98 5.19 -0.50
CA LEU A 6 -6.44 3.83 -0.47
C LEU A 6 -6.89 3.05 0.77
N GLN A 7 -7.03 3.73 1.91
CA GLN A 7 -7.65 3.15 3.11
C GLN A 7 -9.07 2.68 2.86
N SER A 8 -9.86 3.50 2.16
CA SER A 8 -11.26 3.22 1.89
C SER A 8 -11.40 2.04 0.93
N THR A 9 -10.59 1.99 -0.13
CA THR A 9 -10.52 0.86 -1.09
C THR A 9 -10.22 -0.45 -0.37
N LEU A 10 -9.21 -0.46 0.49
CA LEU A 10 -8.79 -1.67 1.21
C LEU A 10 -9.77 -2.10 2.30
N ALA A 11 -10.47 -1.17 2.95
CA ALA A 11 -11.51 -1.48 3.93
C ALA A 11 -12.76 -2.13 3.29
N GLN A 12 -13.06 -1.81 2.03
CA GLN A 12 -14.17 -2.41 1.28
C GLN A 12 -13.89 -3.86 0.85
N HIS A 13 -12.62 -4.26 0.79
CA HIS A 13 -12.25 -5.60 0.37
C HIS A 13 -12.07 -6.55 1.57
N ASN A 14 -12.83 -7.65 1.54
CA ASN A 14 -12.87 -8.72 2.53
C ASN A 14 -11.47 -9.33 2.79
N PRO A 15 -11.13 -9.84 3.99
CA PRO A 15 -9.78 -10.33 4.33
C PRO A 15 -9.33 -11.60 3.58
N ARG A 16 -10.13 -12.12 2.64
CA ARG A 16 -9.74 -13.14 1.65
C ARG A 16 -9.28 -12.47 0.36
N LEU A 17 -8.42 -11.47 0.47
CA LEU A 17 -7.76 -10.92 -0.70
C LEU A 17 -6.92 -12.04 -1.33
N PRO A 18 -7.07 -12.35 -2.64
CA PRO A 18 -6.10 -13.19 -3.33
C PRO A 18 -4.69 -12.62 -3.12
N PRO A 19 -3.64 -13.46 -3.22
CA PRO A 19 -2.26 -13.01 -3.10
C PRO A 19 -2.01 -11.74 -3.93
N VAL A 20 -1.36 -10.73 -3.33
CA VAL A 20 -1.05 -9.46 -4.00
C VAL A 20 -0.28 -9.66 -5.32
N GLU A 21 0.45 -10.77 -5.42
CA GLU A 21 1.19 -11.19 -6.62
C GLU A 21 0.29 -11.46 -7.83
N ASP A 22 -0.98 -11.84 -7.60
CA ASP A 22 -1.94 -12.15 -8.65
C ASP A 22 -2.55 -10.89 -9.29
N TRP A 23 -2.31 -9.70 -8.72
CA TRP A 23 -2.84 -8.43 -9.24
C TRP A 23 -1.84 -7.70 -10.12
N ASN A 24 -2.31 -7.22 -11.27
CA ASN A 24 -1.58 -6.36 -12.20
C ASN A 24 -2.49 -5.25 -12.77
N PRO A 25 -2.99 -4.32 -11.94
CA PRO A 25 -3.70 -3.14 -12.43
C PRO A 25 -2.73 -2.12 -13.04
N ASP A 26 -3.28 -1.13 -13.73
CA ASP A 26 -2.51 -0.01 -14.28
C ASP A 26 -1.86 0.83 -13.17
N TYR A 27 -0.74 1.45 -13.51
CA TYR A 27 -0.05 2.36 -12.60
C TYR A 27 -0.87 3.65 -12.40
N CYS A 28 -1.27 3.91 -11.16
CA CYS A 28 -2.14 5.02 -10.78
C CYS A 28 -1.36 6.27 -10.33
N GLY A 29 -0.04 6.16 -10.17
CA GLY A 29 0.84 7.27 -9.83
C GLY A 29 1.59 7.08 -8.52
N GLU A 30 2.33 8.11 -8.14
CA GLU A 30 3.24 8.03 -7.00
C GLU A 30 2.49 8.21 -5.66
N LEU A 31 2.97 7.51 -4.63
CA LEU A 31 2.58 7.72 -3.25
C LEU A 31 3.83 7.98 -2.42
N GLU A 32 3.91 9.16 -1.77
CA GLU A 32 5.01 9.51 -0.87
C GLU A 32 4.96 8.68 0.42
N LEU A 33 5.30 7.40 0.31
CA LEU A 33 5.32 6.42 1.38
C LEU A 33 6.73 5.87 1.54
N GLU A 34 7.31 6.09 2.71
CA GLU A 34 8.65 5.61 3.05
C GLU A 34 8.53 4.56 4.16
N ILE A 35 9.14 3.40 3.95
CA ILE A 35 9.38 2.41 5.01
C ILE A 35 10.85 2.53 5.39
N ARG A 36 11.12 3.08 6.57
CA ARG A 36 12.48 3.27 7.08
C ARG A 36 13.07 1.95 7.56
N HIS A 37 14.39 1.91 7.71
CA HIS A 37 15.12 0.72 8.15
C HIS A 37 14.69 0.20 9.54
N ASP A 38 14.18 1.08 10.41
CA ASP A 38 13.62 0.71 11.72
C ASP A 38 12.20 0.11 11.63
N GLY A 39 11.64 0.01 10.43
CA GLY A 39 10.29 -0.47 10.16
C GLY A 39 9.20 0.59 10.36
N SER A 40 9.55 1.85 10.65
CA SER A 40 8.57 2.94 10.70
C SER A 40 8.06 3.30 9.31
N TRP A 41 6.74 3.50 9.21
CA TRP A 41 6.08 3.92 7.98
C TRP A 41 5.84 5.43 8.05
N HIS A 42 6.23 6.15 7.01
CA HIS A 42 6.03 7.58 6.88
C HIS A 42 5.23 7.88 5.62
N HIS A 43 4.27 8.81 5.72
CA HIS A 43 3.60 9.39 4.56
C HIS A 43 3.83 10.89 4.58
N GLN A 44 4.35 11.45 3.47
CA GLN A 44 4.69 12.88 3.37
C GLN A 44 5.54 13.36 4.56
N ASN A 45 6.61 12.63 4.85
CA ASN A 45 7.52 12.84 6.00
C ASN A 45 6.89 12.70 7.41
N SER A 46 5.60 12.40 7.53
CA SER A 46 4.90 12.24 8.80
C SER A 46 4.76 10.77 9.19
N PRO A 47 5.06 10.36 10.44
CA PRO A 47 4.97 8.97 10.86
C PRO A 47 3.52 8.48 10.92
N ILE A 48 3.28 7.27 10.44
CA ILE A 48 2.02 6.54 10.59
C ILE A 48 2.13 5.66 11.83
N SER A 49 1.39 5.98 12.90
CA SER A 49 1.39 5.19 14.14
C SER A 49 0.26 4.15 14.20
N ARG A 50 -0.72 4.24 13.30
CA ARG A 50 -1.92 3.39 13.33
C ARG A 50 -1.60 1.98 12.85
N LYS A 51 -1.36 1.07 13.80
CA LYS A 51 -0.95 -0.32 13.53
C LYS A 51 -1.87 -1.06 12.56
N SER A 52 -3.19 -0.89 12.65
CA SER A 52 -4.13 -1.51 11.70
C SER A 52 -3.91 -1.06 10.26
N LEU A 53 -3.52 0.21 10.06
CA LEU A 53 -3.21 0.75 8.75
C LEU A 53 -1.89 0.19 8.20
N ILE A 54 -0.86 0.15 9.04
CA ILE A 54 0.42 -0.47 8.68
C ILE A 54 0.21 -1.93 8.25
N MET A 55 -0.54 -2.70 9.05
CA MET A 55 -0.85 -4.10 8.73
C MET A 55 -1.65 -4.23 7.43
N LEU A 56 -2.50 -3.26 7.12
CA LEU A 56 -3.27 -3.24 5.87
C LEU A 56 -2.36 -3.03 4.67
N PHE A 57 -1.50 -2.02 4.71
CA PHE A 57 -0.55 -1.74 3.63
C PHE A 57 0.47 -2.85 3.43
N ALA A 58 0.97 -3.43 4.53
CA ALA A 58 1.90 -4.56 4.46
C ALA A 58 1.33 -5.78 3.71
N LYS A 59 0.01 -6.00 3.76
CA LYS A 59 -0.65 -7.10 3.03
C LYS A 59 -0.72 -6.88 1.52
N VAL A 60 -0.64 -5.63 1.09
CA VAL A 60 -0.76 -5.22 -0.32
C VAL A 60 0.53 -4.63 -0.86
N LEU A 61 1.64 -4.80 -0.13
CA LEU A 61 2.96 -4.41 -0.58
C LEU A 61 3.48 -5.49 -1.55
N LYS A 62 3.76 -5.08 -2.78
CA LYS A 62 4.32 -5.94 -3.83
C LYS A 62 5.69 -5.42 -4.23
N ARG A 63 6.65 -6.31 -4.40
CA ARG A 63 7.95 -5.99 -5.02
C ARG A 63 7.90 -6.41 -6.48
N GLU A 64 8.15 -5.47 -7.38
CA GLU A 64 8.35 -5.77 -8.79
C GLU A 64 9.70 -5.21 -9.22
N ASN A 65 10.59 -6.08 -9.70
CA ASN A 65 11.99 -5.77 -9.95
C ASN A 65 12.64 -5.20 -8.67
N ASP A 66 13.18 -3.97 -8.76
CA ASP A 66 13.82 -3.25 -7.65
C ASP A 66 12.95 -2.11 -7.08
N ARG A 67 11.65 -2.12 -7.37
CA ARG A 67 10.68 -1.16 -6.83
C ARG A 67 9.60 -1.85 -6.00
N TYR A 68 9.05 -1.11 -5.05
CA TYR A 68 7.95 -1.54 -4.21
C TYR A 68 6.70 -0.73 -4.54
N TYR A 69 5.56 -1.40 -4.51
CA TYR A 69 4.26 -0.82 -4.83
C TYR A 69 3.23 -1.24 -3.78
N LEU A 70 2.26 -0.37 -3.51
CA LEU A 70 0.98 -0.79 -2.93
C LEU A 70 0.03 -1.15 -4.06
N VAL A 71 -0.45 -2.40 -4.06
CA VAL A 71 -1.30 -2.94 -5.13
C VAL A 71 -2.63 -3.40 -4.58
N THR A 72 -3.71 -2.81 -5.07
CA THR A 72 -5.09 -3.26 -4.84
C THR A 72 -5.62 -3.91 -6.13
N PRO A 73 -6.83 -4.50 -6.15
CA PRO A 73 -7.39 -5.05 -7.39
C PRO A 73 -7.52 -4.06 -8.55
N VAL A 74 -7.58 -2.76 -8.27
CA VAL A 74 -7.83 -1.70 -9.26
C VAL A 74 -6.78 -0.60 -9.29
N GLU A 75 -5.85 -0.56 -8.32
CA GLU A 75 -4.85 0.50 -8.21
C GLU A 75 -3.45 -0.08 -7.97
N LYS A 76 -2.44 0.56 -8.57
CA LYS A 76 -1.03 0.35 -8.23
C LYS A 76 -0.34 1.69 -8.00
N LEU A 77 0.23 1.87 -6.82
CA LEU A 77 0.94 3.09 -6.40
C LEU A 77 2.37 2.75 -5.98
N GLY A 78 3.35 3.62 -6.26
CA GLY A 78 4.74 3.41 -5.84
C GLY A 78 5.64 4.59 -6.14
#